data_AF-A0A9X5IPX0-F1
#
_entry.id   AF-A0A9X5IPX0-F1
#
_cell.length_a   1.000
_cell.length_b   1.000
_cell.length_c   1.000
_cell.angle_alpha   90.00
_cell.angle_beta   90.00
_cell.angle_gamma   90.00
#
_symmetry.space_group_name_H-M   'P 1'
#
loop_
_entity.id
_entity.type
_entity.pdbx_description
1 polymer ?
#
loop_
_entity_poly.entity_id
_entity_poly.type
_entity_poly.pdbx_seq_one_letter_code
_entity_poly.pdbx_strand_id
1 'polypeptide(L)'
;MNKPKSQRLDLTTMTGEQIADLILNGKYTKSALWAFISRNGGADAVHARFPQVAVCLQILRQERKKAKQARAFKTVLKPLSEKYAEGHSLTEILAPVLQGYRTLYRENLNLDLAPEQVIMLLVATDGVERLESYGYTCAGDFPTATAV
;
A
#
# COMPACT_ATOMS: atom_id res chain seq x y z
N MET A 1 19.93 -22.35 7.55
CA MET A 1 19.37 -21.86 6.26
C MET A 1 20.54 -21.66 5.29
N ASN A 2 20.73 -22.58 4.33
CA ASN A 2 21.80 -22.46 3.33
C ASN A 2 21.46 -21.32 2.38
N LYS A 3 22.33 -20.30 2.27
CA LYS A 3 22.22 -19.30 1.20
C LYS A 3 22.26 -20.07 -0.13
N PRO A 4 21.26 -19.94 -1.01
CA PRO A 4 21.36 -20.57 -2.32
C PRO A 4 22.63 -20.03 -3.00
N LYS A 5 23.47 -20.93 -3.53
CA LYS A 5 24.56 -20.56 -4.43
C LYS A 5 23.92 -19.69 -5.51
N SER A 6 24.41 -18.47 -5.67
CA SER A 6 23.97 -17.56 -6.74
C SER A 6 24.01 -18.32 -8.06
N GLN A 7 22.85 -18.78 -8.53
CA GLN A 7 22.74 -19.28 -9.89
C GLN A 7 23.21 -18.13 -10.77
N ARG A 8 24.18 -18.38 -11.66
CA ARG A 8 24.66 -17.37 -12.61
C ARG A 8 23.53 -17.14 -13.61
N LEU A 9 22.58 -16.29 -13.21
CA LEU A 9 21.51 -15.82 -14.06
C LEU A 9 22.11 -14.80 -15.02
N ASP A 10 21.88 -15.02 -16.31
CA ASP A 10 22.30 -14.11 -17.35
C ASP A 10 21.26 -13.01 -17.51
N LEU A 11 21.53 -11.82 -16.95
CA LEU A 11 20.64 -10.68 -17.02
C LEU A 11 20.52 -10.08 -18.44
N THR A 12 21.40 -10.47 -19.36
CA THR A 12 21.44 -9.90 -20.71
C THR A 12 20.37 -10.48 -21.64
N THR A 13 19.85 -11.66 -21.32
CA THR A 13 18.82 -12.38 -22.11
C THR A 13 17.42 -12.30 -21.52
N MET A 14 17.25 -11.65 -20.36
CA MET A 14 15.98 -11.54 -19.64
C MET A 14 15.31 -10.17 -19.84
N THR A 15 13.98 -10.12 -19.67
CA THR A 15 13.26 -8.84 -19.60
C THR A 15 13.42 -8.19 -18.21
N GLY A 16 13.13 -6.89 -18.11
CA GLY A 16 13.24 -6.16 -16.85
C GLY A 16 12.27 -6.68 -15.78
N GLU A 17 11.09 -7.11 -16.20
CA GLU A 17 10.05 -7.74 -15.37
C GLU A 17 10.55 -9.07 -14.82
N GLN A 18 11.16 -9.92 -15.66
CA GLN A 18 11.68 -11.21 -15.22
C GLN A 18 12.82 -11.05 -14.21
N ILE A 19 13.72 -10.09 -14.43
CA ILE A 19 14.80 -9.78 -13.48
C ILE A 19 14.21 -9.26 -12.16
N ALA A 20 13.20 -8.37 -12.23
CA ALA A 20 12.52 -7.85 -11.06
C ALA A 20 11.82 -8.97 -10.27
N ASP A 21 11.10 -9.87 -10.95
CA ASP A 21 10.41 -11.00 -10.33
C ASP A 21 11.38 -11.93 -9.60
N LEU A 22 12.52 -12.28 -10.21
CA LEU A 22 13.55 -13.07 -9.55
C LEU A 22 14.08 -12.41 -8.28
N ILE A 23 14.20 -11.08 -8.27
CA ILE A 23 14.63 -10.31 -7.10
C ILE A 23 13.56 -10.28 -6.02
N LEU A 24 12.30 -10.03 -6.41
CA LEU A 24 11.17 -9.97 -5.49
C LEU A 24 10.90 -11.33 -4.84
N ASN A 25 11.10 -12.43 -5.58
CA ASN A 25 10.97 -13.80 -5.11
C ASN A 25 12.23 -14.35 -4.44
N GLY A 26 13.28 -13.53 -4.26
CA GLY A 26 14.50 -13.92 -3.54
C GLY A 26 15.39 -14.94 -4.27
N LYS A 27 15.12 -15.23 -5.54
CA LYS A 27 15.94 -16.11 -6.41
C LYS A 27 17.18 -15.38 -6.94
N TYR A 28 17.15 -14.05 -6.97
CA TYR A 28 18.28 -13.18 -7.29
C TYR A 28 18.37 -12.04 -6.26
N THR A 29 19.56 -11.50 -6.01
CA THR A 29 19.74 -10.47 -4.97
C THR A 29 19.96 -9.08 -5.55
N LYS A 30 19.48 -8.05 -4.86
CA LYS A 30 19.78 -6.65 -5.23
C LYS A 30 21.27 -6.36 -5.22
N SER A 31 22.04 -6.98 -4.31
CA SER A 31 23.50 -6.82 -4.29
C SER A 31 24.17 -7.42 -5.53
N ALA A 32 23.68 -8.55 -6.03
CA ALA A 32 24.17 -9.14 -7.28
C ALA A 32 23.83 -8.25 -8.49
N LEU A 33 22.64 -7.65 -8.51
CA LEU A 33 22.26 -6.65 -9.54
C LEU A 33 23.19 -5.42 -9.50
N TRP A 34 23.45 -4.85 -8.32
CA TRP A 34 24.37 -3.71 -8.20
C TRP A 34 25.82 -4.06 -8.57
N ALA A 35 26.28 -5.27 -8.25
CA ALA A 35 27.58 -5.76 -8.69
C ALA A 35 27.64 -5.96 -10.21
N PHE A 36 26.56 -6.38 -10.86
CA PHE A 36 26.45 -6.39 -12.32
C PHE A 36 26.54 -4.97 -12.88
N ILE A 37 25.80 -4.02 -12.31
CA ILE A 37 25.79 -2.62 -12.76
C ILE A 37 27.20 -2.00 -12.65
N SER A 38 27.83 -2.15 -11.49
CA SER A 38 29.16 -1.63 -11.22
C SER A 38 30.22 -2.18 -12.19
N ARG A 39 30.20 -3.49 -12.47
CA ARG A 39 31.13 -4.13 -13.41
C ARG A 39 30.95 -3.71 -14.87
N ASN A 40 29.79 -3.17 -15.22
CA ASN A 40 29.47 -2.76 -16.59
C ASN A 40 29.55 -1.23 -16.77
N GLY A 41 30.29 -0.53 -15.91
CA GLY A 41 30.56 0.91 -16.06
C GLY A 41 29.57 1.83 -15.33
N GLY A 42 28.76 1.29 -14.41
CA GLY A 42 27.82 2.08 -13.61
C GLY A 42 26.42 2.18 -14.23
N ALA A 43 25.53 2.89 -13.56
CA ALA A 43 24.10 2.90 -13.89
C ALA A 43 23.84 3.45 -15.30
N ASP A 44 24.42 4.59 -15.67
CA ASP A 44 24.14 5.23 -16.95
C ASP A 44 24.64 4.40 -18.14
N ALA A 45 25.86 3.85 -18.05
CA ALA A 45 26.41 2.96 -19.07
C ALA A 45 25.58 1.67 -19.23
N VAL A 46 25.10 1.13 -18.11
CA VAL A 46 24.27 -0.08 -18.09
C VAL A 46 22.87 0.18 -18.61
N HIS A 47 22.26 1.33 -18.31
CA HIS A 47 20.95 1.66 -18.85
C HIS A 47 21.00 1.86 -20.36
N ALA A 48 22.09 2.43 -20.89
CA ALA A 48 22.29 2.58 -22.32
C ALA A 48 22.48 1.22 -23.02
N ARG A 49 23.26 0.31 -22.42
CA ARG A 49 23.60 -1.00 -23.01
C ARG A 49 22.55 -2.09 -22.75
N PHE A 50 21.87 -2.03 -21.62
CA PHE A 50 20.90 -2.99 -21.12
C PHE A 50 19.65 -2.27 -20.57
N PRO A 51 18.78 -1.72 -21.44
CA PRO A 51 17.58 -0.97 -21.02
C PRO A 51 16.67 -1.75 -20.08
N GLN A 52 16.64 -3.09 -20.17
CA GLN A 52 15.89 -3.96 -19.27
C GLN A 52 16.30 -3.80 -17.79
N VAL A 53 17.55 -3.41 -17.52
CA VAL A 53 18.02 -3.16 -16.15
C VAL A 53 17.37 -1.89 -15.58
N ALA A 54 17.19 -0.85 -16.42
CA ALA A 54 16.48 0.36 -16.02
C ALA A 54 15.01 0.06 -15.68
N VAL A 55 14.34 -0.76 -16.51
CA VAL A 55 12.97 -1.23 -16.28
C VAL A 55 12.87 -2.02 -14.97
N CYS A 56 13.78 -2.97 -14.74
CA CYS A 56 13.86 -3.72 -13.49
C CYS A 56 13.97 -2.80 -12.27
N LEU A 57 14.87 -1.81 -12.31
CA LEU A 57 15.05 -0.86 -11.21
C LEU A 57 13.81 0.00 -10.96
N GLN A 58 13.10 0.40 -12.02
CA GLN A 58 11.84 1.12 -11.91
C GLN A 58 10.77 0.28 -11.20
N ILE A 59 10.60 -1.00 -11.59
CA ILE A 59 9.67 -1.93 -10.95
C ILE A 59 10.03 -2.11 -9.47
N LEU A 60 11.30 -2.36 -9.16
CA LEU A 60 11.76 -2.53 -7.77
C LEU A 60 11.54 -1.26 -6.93
N ARG A 61 11.64 -0.07 -7.53
CA ARG A 61 11.33 1.20 -6.85
C ARG A 61 9.84 1.33 -6.56
N GLN A 62 8.97 0.99 -7.50
CA GLN A 62 7.52 1.00 -7.33
C GLN A 62 7.09 0.01 -6.24
N GLU A 63 7.60 -1.22 -6.28
CA GLU A 63 7.30 -2.26 -5.28
C GLU A 63 7.80 -1.86 -3.88
N ARG A 64 8.96 -1.21 -3.78
CA ARG A 64 9.44 -0.65 -2.52
C ARG A 64 8.48 0.43 -1.98
N LYS A 65 7.92 1.28 -2.85
CA LYS A 65 6.95 2.31 -2.46
C LYS A 65 5.67 1.66 -1.92
N LYS A 66 5.12 0.67 -2.63
CA LYS A 66 3.95 -0.11 -2.19
C LYS A 66 4.21 -0.79 -0.85
N ALA A 67 5.34 -1.48 -0.70
CA ALA A 67 5.70 -2.15 0.55
C ALA A 67 5.85 -1.17 1.73
N LYS A 68 6.41 0.03 1.49
CA LYS A 68 6.49 1.08 2.52
C LYS A 68 5.11 1.54 2.95
N GLN A 69 4.21 1.81 1.99
CA GLN A 69 2.84 2.21 2.28
C GLN A 69 2.10 1.11 3.04
N ALA A 70 2.16 -0.14 2.58
CA ALA A 70 1.53 -1.28 3.25
C ALA A 70 2.00 -1.44 4.70
N ARG A 71 3.30 -1.22 4.98
CA ARG A 71 3.82 -1.22 6.36
C ARG A 71 3.20 -0.11 7.20
N ALA A 72 3.08 1.11 6.68
CA ALA A 72 2.45 2.21 7.39
C ALA A 72 0.98 1.89 7.73
N PHE A 73 0.22 1.35 6.78
CA PHE A 73 -1.15 0.89 7.04
C PHE A 73 -1.19 -0.21 8.12
N LYS A 74 -0.33 -1.22 8.04
CA LYS A 74 -0.23 -2.27 9.07
C LYS A 74 0.12 -1.71 10.44
N THR A 75 0.99 -0.71 10.52
CA THR A 75 1.33 -0.06 11.79
C THR A 75 0.12 0.62 12.43
N VAL A 76 -0.71 1.29 11.64
CA VAL A 76 -1.95 1.93 12.13
C VAL A 76 -2.98 0.87 12.53
N LEU A 77 -3.15 -0.15 11.69
CA LEU A 77 -4.21 -1.14 11.87
C LEU A 77 -3.91 -2.13 13.01
N LYS A 78 -2.64 -2.47 13.25
CA LYS A 78 -2.22 -3.47 14.24
C LYS A 78 -2.89 -3.32 15.61
N PRO A 79 -2.79 -2.17 16.32
CA PRO A 79 -3.41 -2.03 17.63
C PRO A 79 -4.95 -2.10 17.59
N LEU A 80 -5.57 -1.70 16.48
CA LEU A 80 -7.03 -1.80 16.32
C LEU A 80 -7.45 -3.26 16.11
N SER A 81 -6.70 -4.01 15.31
CA SER A 81 -6.93 -5.45 15.09
C SER A 81 -6.70 -6.27 16.35
N GLU A 82 -5.72 -5.91 17.19
CA GLU A 82 -5.46 -6.57 18.47
C GLU A 82 -6.68 -6.44 19.40
N LYS A 83 -7.21 -5.23 19.58
CA LYS A 83 -8.44 -5.02 20.36
C LYS A 83 -9.66 -5.77 19.80
N TYR A 84 -9.80 -5.80 18.48
CA TYR A 84 -10.87 -6.57 17.84
C TYR A 84 -10.73 -8.07 18.11
N ALA A 85 -9.49 -8.60 18.07
CA ALA A 85 -9.21 -10.00 18.39
C ALA A 85 -9.45 -10.32 19.87
N GLU A 86 -9.35 -9.34 20.76
CA GLU A 86 -9.71 -9.44 22.18
C GLU A 86 -11.24 -9.43 22.42
N GLY A 87 -12.05 -9.27 21.37
CA GLY A 87 -13.51 -9.33 21.43
C GLY A 87 -14.20 -7.97 21.51
N HIS A 88 -13.47 -6.86 21.44
CA HIS A 88 -14.07 -5.53 21.38
C HIS A 88 -14.81 -5.29 20.06
N SER A 89 -15.99 -4.68 20.14
CA SER A 89 -16.74 -4.22 18.98
C SER A 89 -16.08 -3.02 18.30
N LEU A 90 -16.43 -2.76 17.03
CA LEU A 90 -15.89 -1.61 16.29
C LEU A 90 -16.20 -0.27 16.96
N THR A 91 -17.40 -0.11 17.54
CA THR A 91 -17.80 1.12 18.21
C THR A 91 -17.05 1.33 19.52
N GLU A 92 -16.70 0.28 20.25
CA GLU A 92 -15.82 0.35 21.42
C GLU A 92 -14.38 0.71 21.04
N ILE A 93 -13.84 0.09 19.99
CA ILE A 93 -12.49 0.37 19.51
C ILE A 93 -12.35 1.82 19.05
N LEU A 94 -13.36 2.33 18.36
CA LEU A 94 -13.39 3.67 17.78
C LEU A 94 -14.00 4.73 18.69
N ALA A 95 -14.48 4.36 19.89
CA ALA A 95 -15.24 5.23 20.79
C ALA A 95 -14.62 6.63 20.99
N PRO A 96 -13.30 6.79 21.21
CA PRO A 96 -12.72 8.11 21.43
C PRO A 96 -12.93 9.08 20.26
N VAL A 97 -12.89 8.57 19.02
CA VAL A 97 -13.08 9.36 17.80
C VAL A 97 -14.57 9.57 17.55
N LEU A 98 -15.39 8.52 17.72
CA LEU A 98 -16.83 8.61 17.49
C LEU A 98 -17.50 9.61 18.44
N GLN A 99 -17.07 9.68 19.69
CA GLN A 99 -17.61 10.68 20.62
C GLN A 99 -17.27 12.11 20.20
N GLY A 100 -16.06 12.36 19.69
CA GLY A 100 -15.70 13.67 19.15
C GLY A 100 -16.60 14.10 17.98
N TYR A 101 -16.86 13.19 17.03
CA TYR A 101 -17.78 13.47 15.93
C TYR A 101 -19.22 13.67 16.39
N ARG A 102 -19.70 12.88 17.36
CA ARG A 102 -21.05 13.06 17.93
C ARG A 102 -21.21 14.44 18.55
N THR A 103 -20.23 14.91 19.31
CA THR A 103 -20.22 16.27 19.86
C THR A 103 -20.23 17.31 18.75
N LEU A 104 -19.36 17.16 17.75
CA LEU A 104 -19.29 18.07 16.60
C LEU A 104 -20.64 18.20 15.88
N TYR A 105 -21.30 17.07 15.58
CA TYR A 105 -22.58 17.08 14.88
C TYR A 105 -23.73 17.59 15.73
N ARG A 106 -23.70 17.32 17.04
CA ARG A 106 -24.70 17.86 17.97
C ARG A 106 -24.58 19.38 18.09
N GLU A 107 -23.37 19.90 18.29
CA GLU A 107 -23.16 21.33 18.54
C GLU A 107 -23.36 22.19 17.30
N ASN A 108 -22.87 21.72 16.14
CA ASN A 108 -22.89 22.54 14.92
C ASN A 108 -24.16 22.33 14.08
N LEU A 109 -24.76 21.15 14.13
CA LEU A 109 -25.88 20.76 13.25
C LEU A 109 -27.13 20.36 14.02
N ASN A 110 -27.10 20.34 15.36
CA ASN A 110 -28.20 19.87 16.21
C ASN A 110 -28.63 18.42 15.88
N LEU A 111 -27.67 17.57 15.49
CA LEU A 111 -27.90 16.16 15.17
C LEU A 111 -27.36 15.24 16.27
N ASP A 112 -28.23 14.48 16.93
CA ASP A 112 -27.81 13.46 17.89
C ASP A 112 -27.66 12.08 17.23
N LEU A 113 -26.49 11.85 16.66
CA LEU A 113 -26.19 10.61 15.93
C LEU A 113 -25.70 9.51 16.87
N ALA A 114 -26.12 8.27 16.62
CA ALA A 114 -25.50 7.08 17.21
C ALA A 114 -24.07 6.86 16.66
N PRO A 115 -23.19 6.18 17.39
CA PRO A 115 -21.83 5.87 16.92
C PRO A 115 -21.80 5.18 15.54
N GLU A 116 -22.73 4.27 15.28
CA GLU A 116 -22.89 3.56 14.02
C GLU A 116 -23.29 4.51 12.87
N GLN A 117 -24.18 5.48 13.14
CA GLN A 117 -24.58 6.49 12.16
C GLN A 117 -23.41 7.43 11.80
N VAL A 118 -22.55 7.75 12.77
CA VAL A 118 -21.31 8.48 12.50
C VAL A 118 -20.39 7.69 11.57
N ILE A 119 -20.20 6.38 11.82
CA ILE A 119 -19.39 5.53 10.93
C ILE A 119 -19.98 5.51 9.53
N MET A 120 -21.29 5.29 9.39
CA MET A 120 -21.97 5.28 8.10
C MET A 120 -21.78 6.59 7.35
N LEU A 121 -21.95 7.73 8.02
CA LEU A 121 -21.78 9.05 7.41
C LEU A 121 -20.36 9.28 6.90
N LEU A 122 -19.35 8.96 7.72
CA LEU A 122 -17.93 9.13 7.34
C LEU A 122 -17.55 8.23 6.15
N VAL A 123 -18.10 7.01 6.07
CA VAL A 123 -17.85 6.12 4.92
C VAL A 123 -18.58 6.62 3.66
N ALA A 124 -19.82 7.10 3.80
CA ALA A 124 -20.65 7.63 2.71
C ALA A 124 -20.15 8.94 2.10
N THR A 125 -19.36 9.70 2.85
CA THR A 125 -18.77 10.98 2.43
C THR A 125 -17.29 10.77 2.11
N ASP A 126 -16.45 10.78 3.14
CA ASP A 126 -14.98 10.74 3.02
C ASP A 126 -14.48 9.43 2.43
N GLY A 127 -15.13 8.30 2.74
CA GLY A 127 -14.73 6.98 2.26
C GLY A 127 -14.80 6.86 0.74
N VAL A 128 -15.88 7.35 0.14
CA VAL A 128 -16.08 7.30 -1.31
C VAL A 128 -15.20 8.31 -2.02
N GLU A 129 -15.18 9.57 -1.57
CA GLU A 129 -14.31 10.59 -2.15
C GLU A 129 -12.84 10.13 -2.17
N ARG A 130 -12.41 9.47 -1.09
CA ARG A 130 -11.05 8.97 -1.00
C ARG A 130 -10.79 7.81 -1.95
N LEU A 131 -11.73 6.89 -2.16
CA LEU A 131 -11.61 5.82 -3.16
C LEU A 131 -11.48 6.40 -4.58
N GLU A 132 -12.36 7.35 -4.92
CA GLU A 132 -12.38 8.01 -6.22
C GLU A 132 -11.13 8.83 -6.48
N SER A 133 -10.55 9.46 -5.45
CA SER A 133 -9.27 10.18 -5.55
C SER A 133 -8.09 9.29 -5.97
N TYR A 134 -8.19 7.97 -5.75
CA TYR A 134 -7.22 6.98 -6.21
C TYR A 134 -7.58 6.37 -7.58
N GLY A 135 -8.69 6.80 -8.21
CA GLY A 135 -9.18 6.29 -9.48
C GLY A 135 -9.99 4.98 -9.35
N TYR A 136 -10.50 4.67 -8.17
CA TYR A 136 -11.33 3.48 -7.92
C TYR A 136 -12.80 3.87 -7.73
N THR A 137 -13.72 3.06 -8.26
CA THR A 137 -15.16 3.25 -8.07
C THR A 137 -15.70 2.35 -6.97
N CYS A 138 -16.77 2.77 -6.31
CA CYS A 138 -17.54 1.90 -5.42
C CYS A 138 -18.10 0.71 -6.20
N ALA A 139 -18.11 -0.46 -5.57
CA ALA A 139 -18.77 -1.64 -6.12
C ALA A 139 -20.24 -1.66 -5.69
N GLY A 140 -21.16 -1.71 -6.66
CA GLY A 140 -22.60 -1.76 -6.42
C GLY A 140 -23.23 -0.41 -6.05
N ASP A 141 -24.50 -0.46 -5.64
CA ASP A 141 -25.27 0.72 -5.28
C ASP A 141 -24.98 1.11 -3.82
N PHE A 142 -24.05 2.05 -3.63
CA PHE A 142 -23.73 2.62 -2.31
C PHE A 142 -24.19 4.08 -2.24
N PRO A 143 -25.00 4.48 -1.24
CA PRO A 143 -25.48 5.85 -1.15
C PRO A 143 -24.33 6.80 -0.82
N THR A 144 -24.05 7.73 -1.73
CA THR A 144 -23.04 8.80 -1.55
C THR A 144 -23.72 10.12 -1.25
N ALA A 145 -23.08 10.96 -0.44
CA ALA A 145 -23.61 12.28 -0.10
C ALA A 145 -23.71 13.25 -1.29
N THR A 146 -22.99 12.98 -2.37
CA THR A 146 -23.01 13.75 -3.62
C THR A 146 -24.10 13.32 -4.60
N ALA A 147 -24.90 12.30 -4.28
CA ALA A 147 -26.08 11.93 -5.06
C ALA A 147 -27.25 12.88 -4.74
N VAL A 148 -27.17 14.12 -5.24
CA VAL A 148 -28.28 15.08 -5.31
C VAL A 148 -28.32 15.68 -6.72
#